data_AF-A0A7C4J9E5-F1
#
_entry.id   AF-A0A7C4J9E5-F1
#
_cell.length_a   1.000
_cell.length_b   1.000
_cell.length_c   1.000
_cell.angle_alpha   90.00
_cell.angle_beta   90.00
_cell.angle_gamma   90.00
#
_symmetry.space_group_name_H-M   'P 1'
#
loop_
_entity.id
_entity.type
_entity.pdbx_description
1 polymer ?
#
loop_
_entity_poly.entity_id
_entity_poly.type
_entity_poly.pdbx_seq_one_letter_code
_entity_poly.pdbx_strand_id
1 'polypeptide(L)'
;YKVVNLFARQVRRAAEEDREALERSNLKFNIHSLIGGQMGCDSAHRLFLVYPEGNWVEIGPDTPYQIVGASGFGKPILERTLDRRDSMLFAFKVGILAFDATRLCAGDVDFPIDVLLYARGSYEIAEHRYHRDELRDISSWWQERMRRAVHDLPSEAVERAFARLTGSGAGV
;
A
#
# COMPACT_ATOMS: atom_id res chain seq x y z
N TYR A 1 -19.54 1.11 -15.19
CA TYR A 1 -19.61 0.63 -13.79
C TYR A 1 -20.34 -0.71 -13.59
N LYS A 2 -20.47 -1.59 -14.61
CA LYS A 2 -21.23 -2.85 -14.47
C LYS A 2 -20.55 -3.86 -13.53
N VAL A 3 -19.22 -4.02 -13.66
CA VAL A 3 -18.43 -4.99 -12.89
C VAL A 3 -18.39 -4.65 -11.40
N VAL A 4 -18.06 -3.40 -11.03
CA VAL A 4 -18.04 -2.97 -9.62
C VAL A 4 -19.40 -3.13 -8.96
N ASN A 5 -20.51 -2.83 -9.66
CA ASN A 5 -21.86 -3.07 -9.14
C ASN A 5 -22.20 -4.56 -8.97
N LEU A 6 -21.70 -5.44 -9.85
CA LEU A 6 -21.86 -6.88 -9.72
C LEU A 6 -21.13 -7.40 -8.47
N PHE A 7 -19.85 -7.03 -8.32
CA PHE A 7 -19.04 -7.43 -7.17
C PHE A 7 -19.63 -6.90 -5.86
N ALA A 8 -20.04 -5.63 -5.84
CA ALA A 8 -20.64 -5.01 -4.67
C ALA A 8 -21.97 -5.68 -4.23
N ARG A 9 -22.74 -6.27 -5.16
CA ARG A 9 -23.88 -7.14 -4.82
C ARG A 9 -23.43 -8.41 -4.10
N GLN A 10 -22.31 -9.01 -4.52
CA GLN A 10 -21.77 -10.19 -3.85
C GLN A 10 -21.23 -9.87 -2.46
N VAL A 11 -20.60 -8.69 -2.28
CA VAL A 11 -20.20 -8.21 -0.94
C VAL A 11 -21.40 -8.10 -0.01
N ARG A 12 -22.51 -7.50 -0.47
CA ARG A 12 -23.75 -7.42 0.33
C ARG A 12 -24.29 -8.80 0.71
N ARG A 13 -24.30 -9.73 -0.24
CA ARG A 13 -24.74 -11.10 0.00
C ARG A 13 -23.87 -11.81 1.06
N ALA A 14 -22.55 -11.75 0.92
CA ALA A 14 -21.65 -12.33 1.93
C ALA A 14 -21.85 -11.69 3.31
N ALA A 15 -22.13 -10.38 3.35
CA ALA A 15 -22.44 -9.70 4.59
C ALA A 15 -23.78 -10.14 5.21
N GLU A 16 -24.79 -10.42 4.40
CA GLU A 16 -26.06 -11.00 4.87
C GLU A 16 -25.87 -12.41 5.45
N GLU A 17 -24.97 -13.20 4.87
CA GLU A 17 -24.68 -14.57 5.28
C GLU A 17 -23.84 -14.61 6.60
N ASP A 18 -22.81 -13.76 6.73
CA ASP A 18 -21.78 -13.94 7.76
C ASP A 18 -21.80 -12.90 8.91
N ARG A 19 -22.40 -11.72 8.70
CA ARG A 19 -22.22 -10.58 9.64
C ARG A 19 -22.69 -10.92 11.06
N GLU A 20 -23.86 -11.52 11.22
CA GLU A 20 -24.39 -11.87 12.54
C GLU A 20 -23.47 -12.86 13.28
N ALA A 21 -22.93 -13.85 12.56
CA ALA A 21 -22.02 -14.83 13.15
C ALA A 21 -20.71 -14.19 13.62
N LEU A 22 -20.14 -13.28 12.81
CA LEU A 22 -18.93 -12.53 13.16
C LEU A 22 -19.15 -11.63 14.39
N GLU A 23 -20.26 -10.89 14.41
CA GLU A 23 -20.59 -9.97 15.51
C GLU A 23 -20.78 -10.70 16.84
N ARG A 24 -21.38 -11.90 16.83
CA ARG A 24 -21.48 -12.77 18.03
C ARG A 24 -20.12 -13.20 18.59
N SER A 25 -19.09 -13.27 17.74
CA SER A 25 -17.70 -13.54 18.14
C SER A 25 -16.89 -12.27 18.36
N ASN A 26 -17.53 -11.10 18.44
CA ASN A 26 -16.88 -9.79 18.60
C ASN A 26 -15.91 -9.44 17.44
N LEU A 27 -16.18 -9.96 16.25
CA LEU A 27 -15.50 -9.64 15.00
C LEU A 27 -16.39 -8.71 14.15
N LYS A 28 -15.78 -8.04 13.17
CA LYS A 28 -16.50 -7.15 12.25
C LYS A 28 -16.43 -7.71 10.83
N PHE A 29 -17.54 -7.65 10.10
CA PHE A 29 -17.51 -7.83 8.66
C PHE A 29 -16.78 -6.65 8.02
N ASN A 30 -15.57 -6.86 7.50
CA ASN A 30 -14.62 -5.79 7.17
C ASN A 30 -13.98 -5.94 5.77
N ILE A 31 -14.66 -6.58 4.83
CA ILE A 31 -14.14 -6.77 3.47
C ILE A 31 -13.99 -5.44 2.73
N HIS A 32 -12.75 -5.10 2.38
CA HIS A 32 -12.43 -4.01 1.48
C HIS A 32 -11.82 -4.60 0.22
N SER A 33 -12.16 -4.07 -0.95
CA SER A 33 -11.67 -4.63 -2.22
C SER A 33 -11.34 -3.54 -3.21
N LEU A 34 -10.26 -3.77 -3.97
CA LEU A 34 -9.91 -2.94 -5.12
C LEU A 34 -10.35 -3.64 -6.38
N ILE A 35 -11.06 -2.91 -7.24
CA ILE A 35 -11.46 -3.40 -8.56
C ILE A 35 -10.84 -2.47 -9.59
N GLY A 36 -9.83 -2.98 -10.29
CA GLY A 36 -9.11 -2.24 -11.32
C GLY A 36 -9.16 -2.95 -12.66
N GLY A 37 -9.14 -2.19 -13.76
CA GLY A 37 -9.02 -2.75 -15.10
C GLY A 37 -9.62 -1.88 -16.20
N GLN A 38 -9.69 -2.44 -17.40
CA GLN A 38 -10.25 -1.80 -18.60
C GLN A 38 -11.03 -2.83 -19.41
N MET A 39 -12.27 -2.52 -19.78
CA MET A 39 -13.08 -3.32 -20.70
C MET A 39 -13.01 -2.74 -22.13
N GLY A 40 -13.43 -3.52 -23.14
CA GLY A 40 -13.32 -3.11 -24.54
C GLY A 40 -14.05 -1.80 -24.88
N CYS A 41 -15.14 -1.49 -24.17
CA CYS A 41 -15.89 -0.24 -24.34
C CYS A 41 -15.37 0.92 -23.46
N ASP A 42 -14.34 0.70 -22.64
CA ASP A 42 -13.81 1.72 -21.74
C ASP A 42 -12.71 2.53 -22.44
N SER A 43 -12.81 3.86 -22.38
CA SER A 43 -11.81 4.78 -22.92
C SER A 43 -10.46 4.75 -22.18
N ALA A 44 -10.46 4.25 -20.94
CA ALA A 44 -9.29 4.16 -20.07
C ALA A 44 -9.53 3.09 -18.99
N HIS A 45 -8.44 2.57 -18.41
CA HIS A 45 -8.55 1.79 -17.17
C HIS A 45 -9.08 2.66 -16.03
N ARG A 46 -9.79 2.03 -15.09
CA ARG A 46 -10.34 2.65 -13.89
C ARG A 46 -10.01 1.79 -12.67
N LEU A 47 -10.05 2.41 -11.49
CA LEU A 47 -9.84 1.75 -10.22
C LEU A 47 -10.96 2.16 -9.26
N PHE A 48 -11.51 1.21 -8.51
CA PHE A 48 -12.59 1.43 -7.56
C PHE A 48 -12.22 0.81 -6.20
N LEU A 49 -12.55 1.52 -5.12
CA LEU A 49 -12.53 0.98 -3.77
C LEU A 49 -13.96 0.61 -3.37
N VAL A 50 -14.17 -0.67 -3.07
CA VAL A 50 -15.43 -1.22 -2.55
C VAL A 50 -15.31 -1.38 -1.05
N TYR A 51 -16.30 -0.87 -0.32
CA TYR A 51 -16.39 -0.94 1.13
C TYR A 51 -17.24 -2.15 1.59
N PRO A 52 -17.16 -2.55 2.88
CA PRO A 52 -17.92 -3.69 3.41
C PRO A 52 -19.44 -3.56 3.28
N GLU A 53 -19.97 -2.34 3.17
CA GLU A 53 -21.39 -2.05 2.97
C GLU A 53 -21.83 -2.27 1.50
N GLY A 54 -20.89 -2.55 0.60
CA GLY A 54 -21.13 -2.71 -0.84
C GLY A 54 -21.43 -1.41 -1.56
N ASN A 55 -21.15 -0.25 -0.96
CA ASN A 55 -20.93 0.99 -1.71
C ASN A 55 -19.47 1.04 -2.19
N TRP A 56 -19.21 1.92 -3.14
CA TRP A 56 -17.89 2.05 -3.74
C TRP A 56 -17.62 3.49 -4.19
N VAL A 57 -16.34 3.84 -4.27
CA VAL A 57 -15.87 5.10 -4.87
C VAL A 57 -14.92 4.79 -6.02
N GLU A 58 -14.95 5.64 -7.05
CA GLU A 58 -13.92 5.62 -8.10
C GLU A 58 -12.69 6.35 -7.58
N ILE A 59 -11.52 5.74 -7.76
CA ILE A 59 -10.25 6.33 -7.38
C ILE A 59 -9.80 7.23 -8.53
N GLY A 60 -9.87 8.53 -8.27
CA GLY A 60 -9.56 9.56 -9.24
C GLY A 60 -8.05 9.74 -9.48
N PRO A 61 -7.68 10.59 -10.45
CA PRO A 61 -6.29 10.80 -10.85
C PRO A 61 -5.44 11.53 -9.80
N ASP A 62 -6.06 12.12 -8.77
CA ASP A 62 -5.38 12.90 -7.74
C ASP A 62 -4.58 12.03 -6.77
N THR A 63 -4.96 10.76 -6.63
CA THR A 63 -4.26 9.79 -5.78
C THR A 63 -3.71 8.65 -6.65
N PRO A 64 -2.38 8.54 -6.84
CA PRO A 64 -1.80 7.56 -7.76
C PRO A 64 -1.80 6.13 -7.21
N TYR A 65 -2.30 5.89 -5.99
CA TYR A 65 -2.31 4.58 -5.35
C TYR A 65 -3.49 4.43 -4.37
N GLN A 66 -3.78 3.18 -3.98
CA GLN A 66 -4.71 2.86 -2.90
C GLN A 66 -4.22 1.62 -2.16
N ILE A 67 -4.40 1.60 -0.84
CA ILE A 67 -4.05 0.45 0.01
C ILE A 67 -5.32 -0.01 0.74
N VAL A 68 -5.46 -1.31 0.92
CA VAL A 68 -6.46 -1.97 1.78
C VAL A 68 -5.73 -2.90 2.76
N GLY A 69 -6.34 -3.20 3.91
CA GLY A 69 -5.67 -3.96 4.98
C GLY A 69 -4.75 -3.09 5.84
N ALA A 70 -3.51 -3.53 6.08
CA ALA A 70 -2.52 -2.84 6.91
C ALA A 70 -1.92 -1.59 6.23
N SER A 71 -2.73 -0.54 6.05
CA SER A 71 -2.41 0.62 5.20
C SER A 71 -1.44 1.62 5.81
N GLY A 72 -1.16 1.56 7.11
CA GLY A 72 -0.40 2.60 7.81
C GLY A 72 1.10 2.60 7.54
N PHE A 73 1.70 1.42 7.38
CA PHE A 73 3.15 1.25 7.44
C PHE A 73 3.87 1.57 6.13
N GLY A 74 3.32 1.13 4.99
CA GLY A 74 3.86 1.43 3.67
C GLY A 74 3.45 2.79 3.10
N LYS A 75 2.43 3.44 3.67
CA LYS A 75 1.92 4.73 3.17
C LYS A 75 2.96 5.86 3.15
N PRO A 76 3.82 6.06 4.17
CA PRO A 76 4.76 7.17 4.20
C PRO A 76 5.78 7.23 3.06
N ILE A 77 6.19 6.08 2.50
CA ILE A 77 7.10 6.05 1.35
C ILE A 77 6.35 6.33 0.05
N LEU A 78 5.14 5.81 -0.11
CA LEU A 78 4.27 6.11 -1.26
C LEU A 78 3.98 7.62 -1.34
N GLU A 79 3.52 8.23 -0.25
CA GLU A 79 3.21 9.67 -0.16
C GLU A 79 4.39 10.59 -0.48
N ARG A 80 5.63 10.14 -0.19
CA ARG A 80 6.83 10.96 -0.38
C ARG A 80 7.47 10.81 -1.74
N THR A 81 7.18 9.74 -2.46
CA THR A 81 7.99 9.35 -3.63
C THR A 81 7.17 9.15 -4.90
N LEU A 82 5.95 8.63 -4.81
CA LEU A 82 5.17 8.24 -5.99
C LEU A 82 4.36 9.42 -6.54
N ASP A 83 4.63 9.78 -7.79
CA ASP A 83 3.90 10.77 -8.59
C ASP A 83 3.24 10.09 -9.80
N ARG A 84 2.15 10.68 -10.31
CA ARG A 84 1.42 10.18 -11.48
C ARG A 84 2.27 10.07 -12.76
N ARG A 85 3.34 10.85 -12.87
CA ARG A 85 4.26 10.85 -14.02
C ARG A 85 5.29 9.73 -13.96
N ASP A 86 5.38 9.03 -12.82
CA ASP A 86 6.33 7.95 -12.67
C ASP A 86 6.01 6.77 -13.57
N SER A 87 7.07 6.11 -14.04
CA SER A 87 6.93 4.87 -14.78
C SER A 87 6.37 3.76 -13.90
N MET A 88 5.72 2.77 -14.52
CA MET A 88 5.29 1.56 -13.80
C MET A 88 6.45 0.84 -13.11
N LEU A 89 7.67 0.89 -13.67
CA LEU A 89 8.86 0.32 -13.02
C LEU A 89 9.20 1.07 -11.72
N PHE A 90 9.05 2.38 -11.70
CA PHE A 90 9.25 3.16 -10.48
C PHE A 90 8.15 2.87 -9.45
N ALA A 91 6.90 2.83 -9.87
CA ALA A 91 5.78 2.44 -9.01
C ALA A 91 5.99 1.04 -8.41
N PHE A 92 6.51 0.10 -9.20
CA PHE A 92 6.85 -1.25 -8.71
C PHE A 92 7.96 -1.23 -7.66
N LYS A 93 9.03 -0.45 -7.86
CA LYS A 93 10.09 -0.26 -6.84
C LYS A 93 9.51 0.27 -5.53
N VAL A 94 8.71 1.34 -5.59
CA VAL A 94 8.10 1.93 -4.39
C VAL A 94 7.13 0.94 -3.73
N GLY A 95 6.37 0.19 -4.53
CA GLY A 95 5.45 -0.86 -4.05
C GLY A 95 6.17 -1.96 -3.27
N ILE A 96 7.32 -2.44 -3.75
CA ILE A 96 8.16 -3.42 -3.03
C ILE A 96 8.61 -2.86 -1.68
N LEU A 97 9.08 -1.61 -1.65
CA LEU A 97 9.55 -0.99 -0.41
C LEU A 97 8.41 -0.70 0.58
N ALA A 98 7.24 -0.30 0.07
CA ALA A 98 6.04 -0.12 0.88
C ALA A 98 5.57 -1.45 1.48
N PHE A 99 5.61 -2.53 0.71
CA PHE A 99 5.34 -3.88 1.20
C PHE A 99 6.35 -4.32 2.26
N ASP A 100 7.66 -4.10 2.03
CA ASP A 100 8.72 -4.46 2.99
C ASP A 100 8.52 -3.76 4.35
N ALA A 101 8.20 -2.47 4.32
CA ALA A 101 7.88 -1.70 5.52
C ALA A 101 6.65 -2.24 6.25
N THR A 102 5.60 -2.60 5.50
CA THR A 102 4.39 -3.19 6.08
C THR A 102 4.65 -4.56 6.70
N ARG A 103 5.36 -5.46 6.00
CA ARG A 103 5.72 -6.79 6.50
C ARG A 103 6.50 -6.73 7.81
N LEU A 104 7.40 -5.75 7.96
CA LEU A 104 8.19 -5.58 9.17
C LEU A 104 7.37 -5.15 10.39
N CYS A 105 6.19 -4.56 10.18
CA CYS A 105 5.39 -3.96 11.25
C CYS A 105 4.01 -4.61 11.46
N ALA A 106 3.48 -5.33 10.47
CA ALA A 106 2.20 -6.02 10.52
C ALA A 106 2.43 -7.53 10.53
N GLY A 107 1.96 -8.21 11.59
CA GLY A 107 2.18 -9.65 11.78
C GLY A 107 1.39 -10.56 10.82
N ASP A 108 0.44 -9.99 10.08
CA ASP A 108 -0.45 -10.67 9.13
C ASP A 108 -0.13 -10.35 7.66
N VAL A 109 0.98 -9.66 7.40
CA VAL A 109 1.46 -9.34 6.05
C VAL A 109 2.79 -10.04 5.82
N ASP A 110 2.84 -11.00 4.90
CA ASP A 110 4.08 -11.70 4.54
C ASP A 110 4.07 -12.23 3.11
N PHE A 111 5.22 -12.73 2.68
CA PHE A 111 5.39 -13.47 1.43
C PHE A 111 4.64 -14.82 1.44
N PRO A 112 4.30 -15.36 0.25
CA PRO A 112 4.53 -14.80 -1.07
C PRO A 112 3.58 -13.62 -1.38
N ILE A 113 3.98 -12.77 -2.33
CA ILE A 113 3.12 -11.71 -2.86
C ILE A 113 2.83 -11.94 -4.34
N ASP A 114 1.60 -11.66 -4.74
CA ASP A 114 1.21 -11.64 -6.15
C ASP A 114 1.25 -10.21 -6.67
N VAL A 115 1.96 -10.02 -7.79
CA VAL A 115 2.07 -8.72 -8.45
C VAL A 115 1.50 -8.85 -9.86
N LEU A 116 0.57 -7.95 -10.18
CA LEU A 116 -0.04 -7.87 -11.50
C LEU A 116 0.26 -6.51 -12.12
N LEU A 117 0.64 -6.51 -13.38
CA LEU A 117 0.91 -5.32 -14.18
C LEU A 117 -0.05 -5.28 -15.37
N TYR A 118 -0.75 -4.16 -15.50
CA TYR A 118 -1.67 -3.90 -16.58
C TYR A 118 -1.21 -2.67 -17.37
N ALA A 119 -0.88 -2.84 -18.65
CA ALA A 119 -0.55 -1.73 -19.53
C ALA A 119 -1.82 -1.18 -20.19
N ARG A 120 -1.97 0.15 -20.24
CA ARG A 120 -3.14 0.82 -20.84
C ARG A 120 -3.38 0.33 -22.26
N GLY A 121 -4.60 -0.14 -22.54
CA GLY A 121 -5.02 -0.60 -23.86
C GLY A 121 -4.43 -1.96 -24.29
N SER A 122 -3.65 -2.63 -23.44
CA SER A 122 -3.11 -3.96 -23.76
C SER A 122 -4.18 -5.05 -23.67
N TYR A 123 -5.13 -4.91 -22.73
CA TYR A 123 -6.07 -5.98 -22.36
C TYR A 123 -5.38 -7.28 -21.92
N GLU A 124 -4.11 -7.18 -21.54
CA GLU A 124 -3.26 -8.27 -21.07
C GLU A 124 -2.77 -7.95 -19.65
N ILE A 125 -2.62 -8.99 -18.85
CA ILE A 125 -2.08 -8.89 -17.49
C ILE A 125 -0.79 -9.69 -17.47
N ALA A 126 0.31 -9.05 -17.09
CA ALA A 126 1.51 -9.74 -16.67
C ALA A 126 1.43 -9.99 -15.17
N GLU A 127 1.59 -11.23 -14.73
CA GLU A 127 1.52 -11.62 -13.33
C GLU A 127 2.77 -12.39 -12.93
N HIS A 128 3.22 -12.18 -11.69
CA HIS A 128 4.29 -12.97 -11.09
C HIS A 128 4.08 -13.06 -9.58
N ARG A 129 4.29 -14.26 -9.03
CA ARG A 129 4.32 -14.49 -7.59
C ARG A 129 5.75 -14.42 -7.10
N TYR A 130 6.05 -13.42 -6.27
CA TYR A 130 7.36 -13.25 -5.66
C TYR A 130 7.43 -13.93 -4.29
N HIS A 131 8.48 -14.72 -4.10
CA HIS A 131 8.90 -15.25 -2.82
C HIS A 131 9.95 -14.34 -2.16
N ARG A 132 10.15 -14.54 -0.86
CA ARG A 132 11.06 -13.74 -0.03
C ARG A 132 12.46 -13.61 -0.63
N ASP A 133 13.03 -14.72 -1.11
CA ASP A 133 14.41 -14.75 -1.60
C ASP A 133 14.60 -13.93 -2.88
N GLU A 134 13.58 -13.81 -3.72
CA GLU A 134 13.64 -13.04 -4.98
C GLU A 134 13.75 -11.53 -4.74
N LEU A 135 13.17 -11.03 -3.64
CA LEU A 135 13.16 -9.59 -3.31
C LEU A 135 14.08 -9.23 -2.14
N ARG A 136 14.71 -10.21 -1.49
CA ARG A 136 15.54 -10.01 -0.29
C ARG A 136 16.62 -8.95 -0.49
N ASP A 137 17.32 -9.00 -1.61
CA ASP A 137 18.45 -8.10 -1.87
C ASP A 137 18.00 -6.64 -1.98
N ILE A 138 16.80 -6.40 -2.51
CA ILE A 138 16.18 -5.05 -2.60
C ILE A 138 15.89 -4.53 -1.19
N SER A 139 15.27 -5.36 -0.35
CA SER A 139 14.99 -5.02 1.05
C SER A 139 16.26 -4.74 1.85
N SER A 140 17.28 -5.60 1.74
CA SER A 140 18.56 -5.42 2.41
C SER A 140 19.28 -4.15 1.95
N TRP A 141 19.30 -3.89 0.64
CA TRP A 141 19.88 -2.66 0.09
C TRP A 141 19.18 -1.41 0.63
N TRP A 142 17.85 -1.41 0.69
CA TRP A 142 17.08 -0.27 1.18
C TRP A 142 17.32 0.00 2.68
N GLN A 143 17.32 -1.06 3.50
CA GLN A 143 17.59 -0.93 4.94
C GLN A 143 18.97 -0.36 5.22
N GLU A 144 20.00 -0.82 4.50
CA GLU A 144 21.35 -0.28 4.61
C GLU A 144 21.40 1.19 4.18
N ARG A 145 20.70 1.55 3.09
CA ARG A 145 20.64 2.94 2.63
C ARG A 145 19.97 3.87 3.65
N MET A 146 18.89 3.42 4.31
CA MET A 146 18.24 4.18 5.37
C MET A 146 19.15 4.38 6.58
N ARG A 147 19.86 3.34 7.02
CA ARG A 147 20.84 3.46 8.12
C ARG A 147 21.93 4.49 7.80
N ARG A 148 22.48 4.45 6.58
CA ARG A 148 23.46 5.44 6.13
C ARG A 148 22.88 6.85 6.09
N ALA A 149 21.67 7.03 5.57
CA ALA A 149 21.04 8.34 5.52
C ALA A 149 20.85 8.98 6.90
N VAL A 150 20.62 8.17 7.95
CA VAL A 150 20.58 8.66 9.34
C VAL A 150 21.96 9.06 9.83
N HIS A 151 23.00 8.30 9.49
CA HIS A 151 24.39 8.65 9.82
C HIS A 151 24.84 9.95 9.12
N ASP A 152 24.41 10.15 7.88
CA ASP A 152 24.76 11.32 7.07
C ASP A 152 23.93 12.57 7.42
N LEU A 153 22.97 12.46 8.35
CA LEU A 153 22.14 13.58 8.79
C LEU A 153 23.01 14.65 9.48
N PRO A 154 22.92 15.94 9.08
CA PRO A 154 23.73 17.00 9.68
C PRO A 154 23.60 17.07 11.22
N SER A 155 24.71 16.83 11.91
CA SER A 155 24.70 16.56 13.35
C SER A 155 24.48 17.81 14.19
N GLU A 156 24.94 18.99 13.77
CA GLU A 156 24.91 20.18 14.64
C GLU A 156 23.51 20.55 15.17
N ALA A 157 22.48 20.49 14.31
CA ALA A 157 21.12 20.82 14.72
C ALA A 157 20.54 19.73 15.65
N VAL A 158 20.88 18.47 15.37
CA VAL A 158 20.47 17.31 16.17
C VAL A 158 21.16 17.33 17.54
N GLU A 159 22.46 17.58 17.58
CA GLU A 159 23.27 17.74 18.79
C GLU A 159 22.79 18.91 19.63
N ARG A 160 22.50 20.07 19.04
CA ARG A 160 21.90 21.19 19.76
C ARG A 160 20.53 20.83 20.33
N ALA A 161 19.70 20.12 19.59
CA ALA A 161 18.40 19.67 20.08
C ALA A 161 18.54 18.66 21.23
N PHE A 162 19.50 17.75 21.13
CA PHE A 162 19.80 16.75 22.15
C PHE A 162 20.39 17.38 23.42
N ALA A 163 21.32 18.32 23.28
CA ALA A 163 21.95 19.02 24.41
C ALA A 163 20.94 19.78 25.29
N ARG A 164 19.83 20.28 24.71
CA ARG A 164 18.72 20.90 25.46
C ARG A 164 17.99 19.91 26.36
N LEU A 165 17.97 18.62 26.01
CA LEU A 165 17.35 17.56 26.81
C LEU A 165 18.29 17.08 27.94
N THR A 166 19.61 17.11 27.70
CA THR A 166 20.61 16.64 28.66
C THR A 166 21.09 17.71 29.64
N GLY A 167 20.57 18.94 29.57
CA GLY A 167 20.91 20.02 30.48
C GLY A 167 22.32 20.58 30.31
N SER A 168 23.03 20.24 29.24
CA SER A 168 24.41 20.69 28.97
C SER A 168 24.49 22.10 28.37
N GLY A 169 23.56 22.98 28.76
CA GLY A 169 23.39 24.34 28.24
C GLY A 169 23.34 25.43 29.32
N ALA A 170 23.99 25.23 30.47
CA ALA A 170 24.28 26.31 31.42
C ALA A 170 25.68 26.11 32.04
N GLY A 171 26.64 26.90 31.55
CA GLY A 171 28.07 26.91 31.93
C GLY A 171 28.91 26.65 30.67
N VAL A 172 29.56 27.63 30.04
CA VAL A 172 30.24 28.86 30.51
C VAL A 172 29.94 30.01 29.56
#